data_AF-A0A7I7Q2E9-F1
#
_entry.id   AF-A0A7I7Q2E9-F1
#
_cell.length_a   1.000
_cell.length_b   1.000
_cell.length_c   1.000
_cell.angle_alpha   90.00
_cell.angle_beta   90.00
_cell.angle_gamma   90.00
#
_symmetry.space_group_name_H-M   'P 1'
#
loop_
_entity.id
_entity.type
_entity.pdbx_description
1 polymer ?
#
loop_
_entity_poly.entity_id
_entity_poly.type
_entity_poly.pdbx_seq_one_letter_code
_entity_poly.pdbx_strand_id
1 'polypeptide(L)' 'MLTLRIPWYVTVLDLRAAGAVYTEGWNRVVVSTGAQAKSTKQTINCRRIYPPLTGARAVLLAAAAPELQARP' A
#
# COMPACT_ATOMS: atom_id res chain seq x y z
N MET A 1 11.55 14.14 16.45
CA MET A 1 10.86 13.06 15.73
C MET A 1 9.38 13.39 15.66
N LEU A 2 8.74 13.22 14.49
CA LEU A 2 7.28 13.36 14.36
C LEU A 2 6.61 12.06 14.81
N THR A 3 5.51 12.15 15.55
CA THR A 3 4.70 10.97 15.91
C THR A 3 3.91 10.50 14.70
N LEU A 4 4.20 9.30 14.21
CA LEU A 4 3.41 8.66 13.15
C LEU A 4 2.23 7.91 13.77
N ARG A 5 1.00 8.32 13.43
CA ARG A 5 -0.24 7.63 13.83
C ARG A 5 -0.91 7.05 12.60
N ILE A 6 -1.06 5.73 12.55
CA ILE A 6 -1.77 5.02 11.50
C ILE A 6 -2.94 4.28 12.16
N PRO A 7 -4.19 4.76 12.03
CA PRO A 7 -5.32 4.19 12.74
C PRO A 7 -5.89 2.91 12.08
N TRP A 8 -5.35 2.49 10.94
CA TRP A 8 -5.79 1.33 10.19
C TRP A 8 -4.72 0.24 10.13
N TYR A 9 -5.15 -1.01 10.24
CA TYR A 9 -4.34 -2.20 9.97
C TYR A 9 -4.94 -2.93 8.77
N VAL A 10 -4.12 -3.11 7.73
CA VAL A 10 -4.57 -3.68 6.44
C VAL A 10 -3.61 -4.76 5.99
N THR A 11 -4.13 -5.79 5.31
CA THR A 11 -3.30 -6.78 4.61
C THR A 11 -3.89 -7.03 3.23
N VAL A 12 -3.06 -6.93 2.19
CA VAL A 12 -3.45 -7.29 0.83
C VAL A 12 -2.53 -8.38 0.31
N LEU A 13 -3.04 -9.61 0.24
CA LEU A 13 -2.32 -10.80 -0.21
C LEU A 13 -2.60 -11.03 -1.70
N ASP A 14 -1.58 -10.87 -2.55
CA ASP A 14 -1.65 -11.20 -3.98
C ASP A 14 -1.50 -12.71 -4.18
N LEU A 15 -2.44 -13.32 -4.91
CA LEU A 15 -2.51 -14.74 -5.24
C LEU A 15 -2.18 -15.00 -6.71
N ARG A 16 -1.45 -14.07 -7.35
CA ARG A 16 -1.08 -14.08 -8.76
C ARG A 16 -2.32 -14.14 -9.66
N ALA A 17 -2.43 -15.14 -10.53
CA ALA A 17 -3.53 -15.27 -11.48
C ALA A 17 -4.89 -15.41 -10.79
N ALA A 18 -4.93 -15.89 -9.55
CA ALA A 18 -6.16 -16.04 -8.77
C ALA A 18 -6.69 -14.73 -8.15
N GLY A 19 -6.05 -13.59 -8.42
CA GLY A 19 -6.45 -12.30 -7.86
C GLY A 19 -5.72 -12.00 -6.54
N ALA A 20 -6.43 -11.45 -5.56
CA ALA A 20 -5.89 -11.14 -4.24
C ALA A 20 -6.98 -11.17 -3.15
N VAL A 21 -6.58 -11.06 -1.89
CA VAL A 21 -7.49 -10.88 -0.75
C VAL A 21 -7.07 -9.63 0.03
N TYR A 22 -8.00 -8.71 0.22
CA TYR A 22 -7.84 -7.53 1.07
C TYR A 22 -8.58 -7.73 2.39
N THR A 23 -7.86 -7.60 3.51
CA THR A 23 -8.42 -7.65 4.85
C THR A 23 -8.10 -6.39 5.67
N GLU A 24 -9.00 -6.09 6.61
CA GLU A 24 -8.86 -4.99 7.56
C GLU A 24 -8.93 -5.46 9.02
N GLY A 25 -8.27 -4.69 9.88
CA GLY A 25 -8.28 -4.87 11.32
C GLY A 25 -7.48 -6.09 11.81
N TRP A 26 -7.31 -6.17 13.12
CA TRP A 26 -6.60 -7.28 13.76
C TRP A 26 -7.27 -8.64 13.53
N ASN A 27 -8.60 -8.65 13.40
CA ASN A 27 -9.39 -9.84 13.09
C ASN A 27 -9.35 -10.24 11.61
N ARG A 28 -8.68 -9.45 10.74
CA ARG A 28 -8.54 -9.70 9.30
C ARG A 28 -9.89 -9.93 8.60
N VAL A 29 -10.84 -9.04 8.82
CA VAL A 29 -12.13 -9.09 8.13
C VAL A 29 -11.89 -8.90 6.64
N VAL A 30 -12.43 -9.80 5.79
CA VAL A 30 -12.30 -9.69 4.33
C VAL A 30 -13.17 -8.55 3.83
N VAL A 31 -12.53 -7.58 3.15
CA VAL A 31 -13.20 -6.39 2.61
C VAL A 31 -13.36 -6.49 1.09
N SER A 32 -12.39 -7.08 0.39
CA SER A 32 -12.52 -7.40 -1.04
C SER A 32 -11.64 -8.57 -1.46
N THR A 33 -11.98 -9.19 -2.59
CA THR A 33 -11.23 -10.32 -3.17
C THR A 33 -11.07 -10.18 -4.68
N GLY A 34 -10.33 -11.10 -5.29
CA GLY A 34 -10.21 -11.20 -6.75
C GLY A 34 -9.48 -10.00 -7.38
N ALA A 35 -10.00 -9.54 -8.52
CA ALA A 35 -9.39 -8.47 -9.30
C ALA A 35 -9.37 -7.12 -8.57
N GLN A 36 -10.39 -6.82 -7.76
CA GLN A 36 -10.48 -5.57 -7.02
C GLN A 36 -9.35 -5.47 -5.99
N ALA A 37 -9.21 -6.49 -5.13
CA ALA A 37 -8.11 -6.54 -4.17
C ALA A 37 -6.72 -6.51 -4.85
N LYS A 38 -6.62 -7.10 -6.04
CA LYS A 38 -5.36 -7.08 -6.81
C LYS A 38 -5.03 -5.69 -7.33
N SER A 39 -6.04 -4.95 -7.81
CA SER A 39 -5.88 -3.55 -8.21
C SER A 39 -5.44 -2.66 -7.04
N THR A 40 -6.00 -2.90 -5.85
CA THR A 40 -5.55 -2.27 -4.59
C THR A 40 -4.07 -2.54 -4.34
N LYS A 41 -3.62 -3.81 -4.44
CA LYS A 41 -2.22 -4.18 -4.26
C LYS A 41 -1.29 -3.50 -5.26
N GLN A 42 -1.68 -3.48 -6.53
CA GLN A 42 -0.91 -2.84 -7.60
C GLN A 42 -0.81 -1.33 -7.41
N THR A 43 -1.89 -0.67 -6.98
CA THR A 43 -1.86 0.77 -6.65
C THR A 43 -0.88 1.06 -5.54
N ILE A 44 -0.89 0.26 -4.46
CA ILE A 44 0.08 0.42 -3.37
C ILE A 44 1.49 0.19 -3.89
N ASN A 45 1.77 -1.00 -4.40
CA ASN A 45 3.12 -1.45 -4.71
C ASN A 45 3.76 -0.71 -5.89
N CYS A 46 2.99 -0.32 -6.91
CA CYS A 46 3.54 0.23 -8.15
C CYS A 46 3.32 1.74 -8.29
N ARG A 47 2.56 2.38 -7.40
CA ARG A 47 2.30 3.84 -7.47
C ARG A 47 2.59 4.56 -6.16
N ARG A 48 2.09 4.05 -5.03
CA ARG A 48 2.20 4.77 -3.74
C ARG A 48 3.57 4.63 -3.08
N ILE A 49 4.16 3.44 -3.12
CA ILE A 49 5.43 3.15 -2.45
C ILE A 49 6.57 2.83 -3.43
N TYR A 50 6.33 2.97 -4.73
CA TYR A 50 7.35 2.69 -5.73
C TYR A 50 8.33 3.87 -5.81
N PRO A 51 9.65 3.62 -5.75
CA PRO A 51 10.61 4.71 -5.80
C PRO A 51 10.61 5.40 -7.18
N PRO A 52 10.93 6.70 -7.22
CA PRO A 52 11.19 7.41 -8.46
C PRO A 52 12.22 6.69 -9.35
N LEU A 53 11.88 6.50 -10.63
CA LEU A 53 12.68 5.72 -11.59
C LEU A 53 14.02 6.36 -11.95
N THR A 54 14.18 7.66 -11.69
CA THR A 54 15.38 8.42 -12.08
C THR A 54 16.60 8.09 -11.21
N GLY A 55 16.40 7.50 -10.02
CA GLY A 55 17.49 7.16 -9.09
C GLY A 55 18.24 8.37 -8.49
N ALA A 56 17.86 9.60 -8.83
CA ALA A 56 18.51 10.80 -8.33
C ALA A 56 18.30 10.93 -6.81
N ARG A 57 19.41 11.03 -6.05
CA ARG A 57 19.39 11.05 -4.58
C ARG A 57 18.41 12.06 -3.99
N ALA A 58 18.39 13.29 -4.51
CA ALA A 58 17.49 14.34 -4.03
C ALA A 58 16.02 13.97 -4.22
N VAL A 59 15.69 13.33 -5.35
CA VAL A 59 14.33 12.90 -5.68
C VAL A 59 13.90 11.72 -4.80
N LEU A 60 14.80 10.77 -4.54
CA LEU A 60 14.54 9.64 -3.62
C LEU A 60 14.25 10.13 -2.19
N LEU A 61 15.04 11.09 -1.70
CA LEU A 61 14.84 11.66 -0.35
C LEU A 61 13.53 12.45 -0.25
N ALA A 62 13.17 13.22 -1.29
CA ALA A 62 11.91 13.95 -1.33
C ALA A 62 10.70 12.99 -1.36
N ALA A 63 10.76 11.89 -2.12
CA ALA A 63 9.70 10.89 -2.20
C ALA A 63 9.50 10.08 -0.89
N ALA A 64 10.46 10.10 0.02
CA ALA A 64 10.38 9.43 1.32
C ALA A 64 9.75 10.32 2.42
N ALA A 65 9.14 11.46 2.06
CA ALA A 65 8.43 12.30 3.01
C ALA A 65 7.35 11.48 3.76
N PRO A 66 7.20 11.66 5.09
CA PRO A 66 6.29 10.86 5.92
C PRO A 66 4.82 11.34 5.78
N GLU A 67 4.34 11.47 4.56
CA GLU A 67 2.98 11.85 4.24
C GLU A 67 2.04 10.64 4.37
N LEU A 68 1.03 10.77 5.22
CA LEU A 68 0.06 9.69 5.43
C LEU A 68 -0.98 9.70 4.33
N GLN A 69 -1.05 8.62 3.57
CA GLN A 69 -2.11 8.39 2.57
C GLN A 69 -3.24 7.57 3.19
N ALA A 70 -4.50 7.94 2.91
CA ALA A 70 -5.64 7.16 3.32
C ALA A 70 -5.57 5.72 2.79
N ARG A 71 -6.11 4.76 3.55
CA ARG A 71 -6.25 3.38 3.05
C ARG A 71 -7.04 3.39 1.72
N PRO A 72 -6.66 2.56 0.74
CA PRO A 72 -7.35 2.48 -0.54
C PRO A 72 -8.72 1.77 -0.44
#